data_AF-A0A501XYZ1-F1
#
_entry.id   AF-A0A501XYZ1-F1
#
_cell.length_a   1.000
_cell.length_b   1.000
_cell.length_c   1.000
_cell.angle_alpha   90.00
_cell.angle_beta   90.00
_cell.angle_gamma   90.00
#
_symmetry.space_group_name_H-M   'P 1'
#
loop_
_entity.id
_entity.type
_entity.pdbx_description
1 polymer ?
#
loop_
_entity_poly.entity_id
_entity_poly.type
_entity_poly.pdbx_seq_one_letter_code
_entity_poly.pdbx_strand_id
1 'polypeptide(L)'
;MSAARKNYDRSASAADKEFCADVLHALNEQLSTEKELPNYISTGVVLKDLDDGSFYLCIAPSCNTVPNQPTGQIAKRMTPHRPMRFIKLANKTESLLKCLKDAHQSNTIFISDADNRLALSVYEDKDTPTIEQGVVLNHDSNLIGGGEHKDVQFFNTNKETKELEIITKKLKPIAKLRDSFASRYQNTQLQYESRIGVDLVSAHFQ
;
A
#
# COMPACT_ATOMS: atom_id res chain seq x y z
N MET A 1 35.16 20.02 -29.79
CA MET A 1 34.14 19.00 -29.46
C MET A 1 34.53 18.34 -28.15
N SER A 2 33.75 18.56 -27.09
CA SER A 2 34.08 18.13 -25.71
C SER A 2 34.13 16.60 -25.58
N ALA A 3 35.12 16.11 -24.82
CA ALA A 3 35.29 14.71 -24.43
C ALA A 3 34.01 14.08 -23.82
N ALA A 4 33.11 14.91 -23.28
CA ALA A 4 31.81 14.50 -22.76
C ALA A 4 30.92 13.79 -23.80
N ARG A 5 31.00 14.18 -25.08
CA ARG A 5 30.21 13.53 -26.15
C ARG A 5 30.74 12.12 -26.50
N LYS A 6 32.04 11.89 -26.33
CA LYS A 6 32.67 10.58 -26.64
C LYS A 6 32.38 9.51 -25.58
N ASN A 7 32.05 9.92 -24.35
CA ASN A 7 31.64 9.00 -23.28
C ASN A 7 30.16 8.63 -23.34
N TYR A 8 29.34 9.37 -24.09
CA TYR A 8 27.92 9.05 -24.27
C TYR A 8 27.71 7.87 -25.24
N ASP A 9 28.63 7.70 -26.20
CA ASP A 9 28.53 6.66 -27.24
C ASP A 9 29.23 5.34 -26.90
N ARG A 10 29.89 5.23 -25.75
CA ARG A 10 30.62 4.02 -25.34
C ARG A 10 30.00 3.44 -24.08
N SER A 11 28.99 2.57 -24.24
CA SER A 11 28.79 1.31 -23.49
C SER A 11 27.33 0.90 -23.23
N ALA A 12 26.32 1.38 -23.98
CA ALA A 12 24.95 0.89 -23.79
C ALA A 12 24.74 -0.49 -24.47
N SER A 13 25.49 -1.51 -24.05
CA SER A 13 25.11 -2.90 -24.27
C SER A 13 23.96 -3.25 -23.30
N ALA A 14 23.18 -4.29 -23.58
CA ALA A 14 22.04 -4.70 -22.76
C ALA A 14 22.36 -4.90 -21.25
N ALA A 15 23.64 -5.08 -20.90
CA ALA A 15 24.15 -5.08 -19.53
C ALA A 15 23.98 -3.76 -18.75
N ASP A 16 23.57 -2.66 -19.40
CA ASP A 16 23.44 -1.34 -18.77
C ASP A 16 22.02 -1.06 -18.23
N LYS A 17 20.98 -1.62 -18.88
CA LYS A 17 19.57 -1.33 -18.51
C LYS A 17 19.12 -2.08 -17.28
N GLU A 18 19.46 -3.35 -17.17
CA GLU A 18 19.07 -4.19 -16.04
C GLU A 18 19.78 -3.71 -14.76
N PHE A 19 21.09 -3.47 -14.84
CA PHE A 19 21.85 -2.87 -13.74
C PHE A 19 21.29 -1.52 -13.30
N CYS A 20 20.99 -0.62 -14.25
CA CYS A 20 20.34 0.65 -13.93
C CYS A 20 18.98 0.45 -13.26
N ALA A 21 18.19 -0.54 -13.69
CA ALA A 21 16.92 -0.86 -13.05
C ALA A 21 17.10 -1.39 -11.63
N ASP A 22 18.12 -2.21 -11.37
CA ASP A 22 18.48 -2.70 -10.04
C ASP A 22 18.81 -1.54 -9.10
N VAL A 23 19.70 -0.64 -9.54
CA VAL A 23 20.12 0.52 -8.77
C VAL A 23 18.94 1.46 -8.49
N LEU A 24 18.12 1.76 -9.50
CA LEU A 24 16.97 2.65 -9.34
C LEU A 24 15.87 2.02 -8.47
N HIS A 25 15.63 0.72 -8.58
CA HIS A 25 14.68 0.01 -7.71
C HIS A 25 15.13 0.09 -6.25
N ALA A 26 16.38 -0.31 -5.97
CA ALA A 26 16.93 -0.28 -4.62
C ALA A 26 16.96 1.13 -4.03
N LEU A 27 17.29 2.15 -4.83
CA LEU A 27 17.27 3.54 -4.39
C LEU A 27 15.85 4.01 -4.05
N ASN A 28 14.87 3.71 -4.90
CA ASN A 28 13.47 4.08 -4.64
C ASN A 28 12.92 3.39 -3.39
N GLU A 29 13.24 2.10 -3.21
CA GLU A 29 12.93 1.37 -1.99
C GLU A 29 13.53 2.07 -0.77
N GLN A 30 14.86 2.26 -0.75
CA GLN A 30 15.58 2.88 0.37
C GLN A 30 15.04 4.29 0.74
N LEU A 31 14.66 5.07 -0.27
CA LEU A 31 14.10 6.41 -0.08
C LEU A 31 12.69 6.37 0.52
N SER A 32 11.88 5.37 0.16
CA SER A 32 10.46 5.32 0.49
C SER A 32 10.13 4.45 1.69
N THR A 33 10.98 3.49 2.05
CA THR A 33 10.75 2.54 3.14
C THR A 33 11.56 2.83 4.40
N GLU A 34 11.06 2.31 5.51
CA GLU A 34 11.77 2.17 6.77
C GLU A 34 12.52 0.84 6.82
N LYS A 35 13.59 0.79 7.63
CA LYS A 35 14.40 -0.43 7.78
C LYS A 35 13.75 -1.49 8.64
N GLU A 36 12.94 -1.08 9.61
CA GLU A 36 12.32 -1.96 10.59
C GLU A 36 10.84 -2.11 10.29
N LEU A 37 10.35 -3.34 10.36
CA LEU A 37 8.92 -3.62 10.27
C LEU A 37 8.30 -3.50 11.66
N PRO A 38 7.13 -2.85 11.77
CA PRO A 38 6.39 -2.81 13.02
C PRO A 38 5.85 -4.20 13.37
N ASN A 39 5.69 -4.45 14.67
CA ASN A 39 5.07 -5.67 15.20
C ASN A 39 3.53 -5.58 15.24
N TYR A 40 2.91 -4.73 14.44
CA TYR A 40 1.45 -4.65 14.24
C TYR A 40 1.15 -3.97 12.90
N ILE A 41 -0.08 -4.13 12.40
CA ILE A 41 -0.50 -3.45 11.18
C ILE A 41 -0.69 -1.97 11.49
N SER A 42 0.09 -1.10 10.83
CA SER A 42 0.03 0.34 11.01
C SER A 42 -0.03 1.09 9.68
N THR A 43 -0.29 2.40 9.73
CA THR A 43 -0.25 3.30 8.57
C THR A 43 0.97 3.03 7.70
N GLY A 44 0.83 2.93 6.39
CA GLY A 44 1.97 2.77 5.49
C GLY A 44 2.61 1.38 5.47
N VAL A 45 2.10 0.42 6.26
CA VAL A 45 2.56 -0.97 6.16
C VAL A 45 2.00 -1.59 4.88
N VAL A 46 2.90 -2.14 4.07
CA VAL A 46 2.57 -3.00 2.94
C VAL A 46 2.49 -4.43 3.43
N LEU A 47 1.37 -5.07 3.11
CA LEU A 47 0.99 -6.40 3.52
C LEU A 47 0.87 -7.29 2.29
N LYS A 48 1.28 -8.55 2.43
CA LYS A 48 1.07 -9.62 1.45
C LYS A 48 0.08 -10.63 2.03
N ASP A 49 -0.94 -10.97 1.27
CA ASP A 49 -1.79 -12.11 1.56
C ASP A 49 -1.03 -13.40 1.27
N LEU A 50 -0.90 -14.24 2.29
CA LEU A 50 -0.20 -15.52 2.17
C LEU A 50 -1.00 -16.58 1.40
N ASP A 51 -2.32 -16.41 1.29
CA ASP A 51 -3.18 -17.42 0.65
C ASP A 51 -3.27 -17.20 -0.88
N ASP A 52 -3.48 -15.96 -1.34
CA ASP A 52 -3.64 -15.63 -2.78
C ASP A 52 -2.53 -14.76 -3.38
N GLY A 53 -1.57 -14.29 -2.57
CA GLY A 53 -0.45 -13.47 -3.01
C GLY A 53 -0.80 -12.00 -3.32
N SER A 54 -2.03 -11.56 -3.02
CA SER A 54 -2.44 -10.16 -3.18
C SER A 54 -1.69 -9.23 -2.23
N PHE A 55 -1.59 -7.95 -2.61
CA PHE A 55 -0.88 -6.95 -1.82
C PHE A 55 -1.82 -5.84 -1.36
N TYR A 56 -1.58 -5.34 -0.15
CA TYR A 56 -2.40 -4.31 0.48
C TYR A 56 -1.52 -3.25 1.14
N LEU A 57 -1.91 -1.98 1.06
CA LEU A 57 -1.30 -0.89 1.81
C LEU A 57 -2.27 -0.41 2.90
N CYS A 58 -1.87 -0.48 4.17
CA CYS A 58 -2.68 0.09 5.24
C CYS A 58 -2.65 1.63 5.18
N ILE A 59 -3.84 2.23 5.11
CA ILE A 59 -4.03 3.70 5.05
C ILE A 59 -4.86 4.21 6.23
N ALA A 60 -5.17 3.37 7.22
CA ALA A 60 -5.83 3.82 8.44
C ALA A 60 -5.00 4.94 9.11
N PRO A 61 -5.62 6.01 9.65
CA PRO A 61 -4.90 7.09 10.34
C PRO A 61 -4.03 6.54 11.48
N SER A 62 -2.82 7.09 11.68
CA SER A 62 -1.84 6.52 12.62
C SER A 62 -2.38 6.40 14.05
N CYS A 63 -3.18 7.37 14.50
CA CYS A 63 -3.85 7.35 15.82
C CYS A 63 -4.86 6.20 16.02
N ASN A 64 -5.33 5.57 14.93
CA ASN A 64 -6.22 4.40 14.99
C ASN A 64 -5.46 3.08 14.95
N THR A 65 -4.16 3.12 14.66
CA THR A 65 -3.34 1.91 14.45
C THR A 65 -2.46 1.55 15.64
N VAL A 66 -2.34 2.42 16.64
CA VAL A 66 -1.53 2.11 17.83
C VAL A 66 -2.28 1.11 18.73
N PRO A 67 -1.65 -0.03 19.10
CA PRO A 67 -2.25 -1.00 20.00
C PRO A 67 -2.69 -0.36 21.32
N ASN A 68 -3.86 -0.77 21.83
CA ASN A 68 -4.46 -0.27 23.07
C ASN A 68 -4.81 1.23 23.09
N GLN A 69 -4.73 1.92 21.95
CA GLN A 69 -5.12 3.33 21.82
C GLN A 69 -6.26 3.53 20.81
N PRO A 70 -7.46 2.95 21.06
CA PRO A 70 -8.60 3.12 20.17
C PRO A 70 -9.07 4.57 20.13
N THR A 71 -9.02 5.18 18.94
CA THR A 71 -9.64 6.49 18.70
C THR A 71 -11.01 6.30 18.04
N GLY A 72 -12.06 6.86 18.65
CA GLY A 72 -13.45 6.74 18.18
C GLY A 72 -14.25 5.57 18.77
N GLN A 73 -15.59 5.67 18.72
CA GLN A 73 -16.50 4.74 19.39
C GLN A 73 -16.58 3.35 18.72
N ILE A 74 -16.43 3.28 17.39
CA ILE A 74 -16.42 1.99 16.69
C ILE A 74 -15.17 1.19 17.08
N ALA A 75 -13.99 1.81 17.03
CA ALA A 75 -12.73 1.18 17.41
C ALA A 75 -12.75 0.67 18.87
N LYS A 76 -13.36 1.43 19.79
CA LYS A 76 -13.53 1.01 21.20
C LYS A 76 -14.46 -0.19 21.36
N ARG A 77 -15.58 -0.21 20.64
CA ARG A 77 -16.55 -1.33 20.69
C ARG A 77 -15.99 -2.62 20.10
N MET A 78 -15.04 -2.52 19.19
CA MET A 78 -14.45 -3.67 18.50
C MET A 78 -13.20 -4.21 19.19
N THR A 79 -12.68 -3.58 20.25
CA THR A 79 -11.51 -4.06 21.01
C THR A 79 -11.69 -5.53 21.41
N PRO A 80 -10.69 -6.41 21.19
CA PRO A 80 -9.31 -6.11 20.80
C PRO A 80 -9.07 -6.03 19.28
N HIS A 81 -10.11 -6.15 18.46
CA HIS A 81 -10.07 -6.02 17.01
C HIS A 81 -10.02 -4.56 16.58
N ARG A 82 -9.48 -4.30 15.38
CA ARG A 82 -9.36 -2.94 14.86
C ARG A 82 -9.90 -2.84 13.43
N PRO A 83 -10.95 -2.04 13.17
CA PRO A 83 -11.34 -1.71 11.82
C PRO A 83 -10.27 -0.81 11.19
N MET A 84 -9.84 -1.18 9.99
CA MET A 84 -8.81 -0.50 9.22
C MET A 84 -9.21 -0.42 7.75
N ARG A 85 -8.44 0.39 7.02
CA ARG A 85 -8.64 0.64 5.61
C ARG A 85 -7.36 0.30 4.86
N PHE A 86 -7.53 -0.30 3.71
CA PHE A 86 -6.44 -0.80 2.90
C PHE A 86 -6.62 -0.34 1.45
N ILE A 87 -5.55 0.05 0.78
CA ILE A 87 -5.54 0.11 -0.68
C ILE A 87 -5.08 -1.25 -1.19
N LYS A 88 -5.87 -1.89 -2.05
CA LYS A 88 -5.42 -3.08 -2.76
C LYS A 88 -4.44 -2.67 -3.86
N LEU A 89 -3.25 -3.23 -3.82
CA LEU A 89 -2.16 -2.90 -4.73
C LEU A 89 -2.13 -3.88 -5.91
N ALA A 90 -1.92 -3.36 -7.12
CA ALA A 90 -1.66 -4.21 -8.28
C ALA A 90 -0.18 -4.53 -8.41
N ASN A 91 0.12 -5.83 -8.51
CA ASN A 91 1.46 -6.27 -8.84
C ASN A 91 1.76 -5.99 -10.33
N LYS A 92 2.65 -5.04 -10.60
CA LYS A 92 3.13 -4.66 -11.94
C LYS A 92 4.62 -4.99 -12.12
N THR A 93 5.12 -5.98 -11.39
CA THR A 93 6.54 -6.39 -11.42
C THR A 93 7.03 -6.76 -12.82
N GLU A 94 6.18 -7.39 -13.64
CA GLU A 94 6.50 -7.68 -15.06
C GLU A 94 6.76 -6.41 -15.90
N SER A 95 6.22 -5.27 -15.47
CA SER A 95 6.40 -3.96 -16.09
C SER A 95 7.35 -3.04 -15.30
N LEU A 96 8.26 -3.62 -14.49
CA LEU A 96 9.17 -2.89 -13.60
C LEU A 96 9.89 -1.71 -14.29
N LEU A 97 10.46 -1.94 -15.48
CA LEU A 97 11.17 -0.89 -16.23
C LEU A 97 10.28 0.30 -16.61
N LYS A 98 9.00 0.05 -16.92
CA LYS A 98 8.03 1.11 -17.20
C LYS A 98 7.70 1.87 -15.91
N CYS A 99 7.42 1.14 -14.84
CA CYS A 99 7.18 1.75 -13.53
C CYS A 99 8.35 2.63 -13.07
N LEU A 100 9.60 2.20 -13.27
CA LEU A 100 10.79 2.98 -12.90
C LEU A 100 10.91 4.29 -13.69
N LYS A 101 10.54 4.30 -14.98
CA LYS A 101 10.51 5.55 -15.78
C LYS A 101 9.50 6.55 -15.21
N ASP A 102 8.38 6.05 -14.73
CA ASP A 102 7.28 6.83 -14.18
C ASP A 102 7.34 6.97 -12.64
N ALA A 103 8.47 6.58 -12.01
CA ALA A 103 8.60 6.53 -10.55
C ALA A 103 8.32 7.89 -9.88
N HIS A 104 8.65 8.99 -10.55
CA HIS A 104 8.38 10.36 -10.09
C HIS A 104 6.88 10.67 -9.91
N GLN A 105 6.00 9.93 -10.59
CA GLN A 105 4.55 10.05 -10.41
C GLN A 105 4.10 9.50 -9.06
N SER A 106 4.91 8.65 -8.42
CA SER A 106 4.66 8.03 -7.12
C SER A 106 3.34 7.25 -7.06
N ASN A 107 2.98 6.64 -8.18
CA ASN A 107 1.84 5.73 -8.31
C ASN A 107 2.25 4.27 -8.06
N THR A 108 3.56 4.01 -7.94
CA THR A 108 4.14 2.69 -7.73
C THR A 108 5.06 2.71 -6.53
N ILE A 109 4.92 1.71 -5.68
CA ILE A 109 5.75 1.41 -4.53
C ILE A 109 6.77 0.34 -4.94
N PHE A 110 8.04 0.63 -4.73
CA PHE A 110 9.14 -0.29 -5.02
C PHE A 110 9.64 -0.88 -3.71
N ILE A 111 9.54 -2.20 -3.58
CA ILE A 111 10.00 -2.94 -2.41
C ILE A 111 10.60 -4.27 -2.85
N SER A 112 11.40 -4.86 -1.98
CA SER A 112 11.92 -6.21 -2.14
C SER A 112 11.21 -7.14 -1.15
N ASP A 113 10.76 -8.29 -1.62
CA ASP A 113 10.21 -9.37 -0.78
C ASP A 113 11.03 -10.64 -1.05
N ALA A 114 11.81 -11.06 -0.05
CA ALA A 114 12.92 -12.01 -0.23
C ALA A 114 13.87 -11.54 -1.36
N ASP A 115 14.09 -12.36 -2.39
CA ASP A 115 14.96 -12.04 -3.52
C ASP A 115 14.20 -11.44 -4.73
N ASN A 116 12.91 -11.16 -4.57
CA ASN A 116 12.07 -10.64 -5.64
C ASN A 116 11.86 -9.13 -5.51
N ARG A 117 12.20 -8.40 -6.57
CA ARG A 117 11.93 -6.98 -6.68
C ARG A 117 10.50 -6.78 -7.12
N LEU A 118 9.71 -6.10 -6.29
CA LEU A 118 8.32 -5.82 -6.56
C LEU A 118 8.12 -4.38 -7.02
N ALA A 119 7.20 -4.21 -7.97
CA ALA A 119 6.62 -2.93 -8.35
C ALA A 119 5.11 -2.98 -8.11
N LEU A 120 4.66 -2.34 -7.02
CA LEU A 120 3.28 -2.41 -6.55
C LEU A 120 2.57 -1.09 -6.84
N SER A 121 1.65 -1.11 -7.80
CA SER A 121 0.84 0.05 -8.18
C SER A 121 -0.30 0.27 -7.20
N VAL A 122 -0.55 1.53 -6.85
CA VAL A 122 -1.69 1.95 -6.00
C VAL A 122 -3.02 1.91 -6.79
N TYR A 123 -2.92 1.74 -8.10
CA TYR A 123 -4.03 1.65 -9.05
C TYR A 123 -4.02 0.29 -9.74
N GLU A 124 -5.14 -0.44 -9.68
CA GLU A 124 -5.28 -1.73 -10.40
C GLU A 124 -5.31 -1.51 -11.91
N ASP A 125 -6.34 -0.79 -12.40
CA ASP A 125 -6.54 -0.49 -13.84
C ASP A 125 -7.16 0.90 -14.12
N LYS A 126 -7.56 1.66 -13.10
CA LYS A 126 -8.23 2.97 -13.20
C LYS A 126 -7.41 4.04 -12.51
N ASP A 127 -7.73 5.32 -12.74
CA ASP A 127 -7.15 6.46 -12.01
C ASP A 127 -7.63 6.58 -10.54
N THR A 128 -8.27 5.53 -10.00
CA THR A 128 -8.84 5.52 -8.65
C THR A 128 -8.36 4.29 -7.87
N PRO A 129 -7.85 4.45 -6.65
CA PRO A 129 -7.39 3.32 -5.84
C PRO A 129 -8.58 2.46 -5.38
N THR A 130 -8.39 1.15 -5.37
CA THR A 130 -9.37 0.22 -4.78
C THR A 130 -9.18 0.22 -3.27
N ILE A 131 -10.10 0.87 -2.54
CA ILE A 131 -10.05 0.94 -1.08
C ILE A 131 -10.97 -0.12 -0.49
N GLU A 132 -10.41 -0.99 0.34
CA GLU A 132 -11.14 -2.02 1.08
C GLU A 132 -11.17 -1.69 2.57
N GLN A 133 -12.28 -2.06 3.22
CA GLN A 133 -12.41 -2.00 4.68
C GLN A 133 -12.25 -3.41 5.24
N GLY A 134 -11.38 -3.55 6.23
CA GLY A 134 -11.12 -4.82 6.89
C GLY A 134 -11.00 -4.66 8.39
N VAL A 135 -11.19 -5.75 9.13
CA VAL A 135 -11.06 -5.81 10.58
C VAL A 135 -9.85 -6.66 10.93
N VAL A 136 -8.82 -6.04 11.49
CA VAL A 136 -7.62 -6.74 11.97
C VAL A 136 -7.96 -7.44 13.29
N LEU A 137 -7.82 -8.76 13.32
CA LEU A 137 -8.19 -9.54 14.49
C LEU A 137 -7.12 -9.44 15.60
N ASN A 138 -7.57 -9.34 16.86
CA ASN A 138 -6.72 -9.31 18.05
C ASN A 138 -5.56 -8.32 17.93
N HIS A 139 -5.83 -7.16 17.33
CA HIS A 139 -4.83 -6.14 17.02
C HIS A 139 -4.08 -5.70 18.29
N ASP A 140 -4.80 -5.56 19.40
CA ASP A 140 -4.24 -5.02 20.65
C ASP A 140 -3.49 -6.05 21.50
N SER A 141 -3.79 -7.34 21.34
CA SER A 141 -3.30 -8.41 22.22
C SER A 141 -2.26 -9.33 21.57
N ASN A 142 -2.27 -9.47 20.25
CA ASN A 142 -1.39 -10.40 19.54
C ASN A 142 -0.48 -9.58 18.62
N LEU A 143 0.69 -9.17 19.08
CA LEU A 143 1.66 -8.48 18.21
C LEU A 143 2.26 -9.48 17.21
N ILE A 144 2.64 -8.98 16.04
CA ILE A 144 3.27 -9.74 14.95
C ILE A 144 4.73 -10.02 15.33
N GLY A 145 5.09 -11.30 15.51
CA GLY A 145 6.48 -11.71 15.58
C GLY A 145 7.18 -11.56 14.23
N GLY A 146 8.51 -11.46 14.21
CA GLY A 146 9.28 -11.32 12.97
C GLY A 146 8.94 -12.39 11.94
N GLY A 147 8.32 -12.00 10.82
CA GLY A 147 7.95 -12.91 9.72
C GLY A 147 6.55 -13.54 9.81
N GLU A 148 5.78 -13.25 10.86
CA GLU A 148 4.42 -13.77 11.07
C GLU A 148 3.35 -12.94 10.32
N HIS A 149 2.09 -13.39 10.39
CA HIS A 149 0.95 -12.75 9.74
C HIS A 149 -0.14 -12.37 10.76
N LYS A 150 -1.12 -11.61 10.27
CA LYS A 150 -2.36 -11.28 10.96
C LYS A 150 -3.56 -11.67 10.14
N ASP A 151 -4.54 -12.24 10.82
CA ASP A 151 -5.85 -12.44 10.24
C ASP A 151 -6.58 -11.11 10.13
N VAL A 152 -7.00 -10.79 8.91
CA VAL A 152 -7.81 -9.61 8.60
C VAL A 152 -9.08 -10.08 7.90
N GLN A 153 -10.23 -9.67 8.45
CA GLN A 153 -11.54 -10.03 7.92
C GLN A 153 -12.07 -8.92 7.03
N PHE A 154 -12.43 -9.28 5.81
CA PHE A 154 -13.06 -8.41 4.83
C PHE A 154 -14.50 -8.82 4.63
N PHE A 155 -15.36 -7.82 4.46
CA PHE A 155 -16.77 -8.05 4.15
C PHE A 155 -16.94 -8.12 2.64
N ASN A 156 -17.56 -9.19 2.17
CA ASN A 156 -17.88 -9.39 0.77
C ASN A 156 -19.36 -9.76 0.61
N THR A 157 -19.89 -9.62 -0.60
CA THR A 157 -21.20 -10.15 -0.92
C THR A 157 -21.02 -11.31 -1.86
N ASN A 158 -21.52 -12.49 -1.45
CA ASN A 158 -21.51 -13.66 -2.30
C ASN A 158 -22.29 -13.36 -3.59
N LYS A 159 -21.68 -13.59 -4.76
CA LYS A 159 -22.28 -13.21 -6.04
C LYS A 159 -23.52 -14.05 -6.37
N GLU A 160 -23.58 -15.28 -5.90
CA GLU A 160 -24.66 -16.23 -6.17
C GLU A 160 -25.79 -16.10 -5.16
N THR A 161 -25.47 -16.17 -3.85
CA THR A 161 -26.49 -16.15 -2.79
C THR A 161 -26.95 -14.75 -2.43
N LYS A 162 -26.19 -13.69 -2.80
CA LYS A 162 -26.39 -12.29 -2.40
C LYS A 162 -26.27 -12.04 -0.89
N GLU A 163 -25.80 -13.03 -0.13
CA GLU A 163 -25.60 -12.89 1.31
C GLU A 163 -24.25 -12.22 1.62
N LEU A 164 -24.20 -11.57 2.78
CA LEU A 164 -22.96 -11.03 3.32
C LEU A 164 -22.09 -12.19 3.79
N GLU A 165 -20.87 -12.28 3.27
CA GLU A 165 -19.87 -13.25 3.68
C GLU A 165 -18.65 -12.54 4.26
N ILE A 166 -17.96 -13.22 5.17
CA ILE A 166 -16.72 -12.73 5.77
C ILE A 166 -15.57 -13.56 5.21
N ILE A 167 -14.65 -12.90 4.53
CA ILE A 167 -13.43 -13.52 4.01
C ILE A 167 -12.29 -13.18 4.96
N THR A 168 -11.64 -14.20 5.52
CA THR A 168 -10.45 -14.01 6.36
C THR A 168 -9.21 -14.19 5.50
N LYS A 169 -8.32 -13.19 5.52
CA LYS A 169 -7.04 -13.18 4.80
C LYS A 169 -5.88 -13.15 5.78
N LYS A 170 -4.81 -13.89 5.49
CA LYS A 170 -3.58 -13.93 6.29
C LYS A 170 -2.58 -12.91 5.79
N LEU A 171 -2.62 -11.72 6.36
CA LEU A 171 -1.81 -10.59 5.91
C LEU A 171 -0.47 -10.51 6.66
N LYS A 172 0.63 -10.70 5.94
CA LYS A 172 2.00 -10.58 6.43
C LYS A 172 2.59 -9.22 6.10
N PRO A 173 3.13 -8.45 7.06
CA PRO A 173 3.92 -7.25 6.77
C PRO A 173 5.18 -7.60 5.97
N ILE A 174 5.40 -6.91 4.86
CA ILE A 174 6.59 -7.09 4.00
C ILE A 174 7.41 -5.80 3.85
N ALA A 175 6.79 -4.63 3.99
CA ALA A 175 7.49 -3.35 3.98
C ALA A 175 6.74 -2.32 4.82
N LYS A 176 7.44 -1.28 5.28
CA LYS A 176 6.86 -0.12 5.94
C LYS A 176 7.31 1.12 5.19
N LEU A 177 6.36 1.89 4.67
CA LEU A 177 6.65 3.19 4.08
C LEU A 177 6.97 4.20 5.17
N ARG A 178 7.90 5.12 4.87
CA ARG A 178 8.14 6.31 5.70
C ARG A 178 6.87 7.16 5.76
N ASP A 179 6.70 7.87 6.87
CA ASP A 179 5.50 8.68 7.14
C ASP A 179 5.15 9.66 6.02
N SER A 180 6.14 10.31 5.39
CA SER A 180 5.89 11.25 4.29
C SER A 180 5.27 10.58 3.05
N PHE A 181 5.68 9.35 2.73
CA PHE A 181 5.11 8.57 1.63
C PHE A 181 3.76 7.99 2.01
N ALA A 182 3.63 7.44 3.22
CA ALA A 182 2.36 6.91 3.71
C ALA A 182 1.25 7.98 3.76
N SER A 183 1.59 9.18 4.25
CA SER A 183 0.67 10.33 4.34
C SER A 183 0.16 10.76 2.96
N ARG A 184 0.98 10.63 1.91
CA ARG A 184 0.54 10.93 0.53
C ARG A 184 -0.63 10.04 0.12
N TYR A 185 -0.54 8.74 0.35
CA TYR A 185 -1.60 7.80 -0.02
C TYR A 185 -2.86 7.95 0.83
N GLN A 186 -2.70 8.30 2.11
CA GLN A 186 -3.83 8.71 2.95
C GLN A 186 -4.52 9.97 2.39
N ASN A 187 -3.76 10.97 1.96
CA ASN A 187 -4.31 12.18 1.36
C ASN A 187 -4.99 11.91 0.02
N THR A 188 -4.45 11.02 -0.82
CA THR A 188 -5.10 10.59 -2.08
C THR A 188 -6.47 9.96 -1.79
N GLN A 189 -6.57 9.13 -0.76
CA GLN A 189 -7.84 8.57 -0.30
C GLN A 189 -8.79 9.68 0.18
N LEU A 190 -8.35 10.59 1.04
CA LEU A 190 -9.19 11.70 1.53
C LEU A 190 -9.71 12.59 0.39
N GLN A 191 -8.85 12.90 -0.59
CA GLN A 191 -9.25 13.66 -1.78
C GLN A 191 -10.29 12.91 -2.60
N TYR A 192 -10.12 11.60 -2.79
CA TYR A 192 -11.10 10.78 -3.48
C TYR A 192 -12.45 10.76 -2.74
N GLU A 193 -12.46 10.52 -1.44
CA GLU A 193 -13.69 10.53 -0.63
C GLU A 193 -14.36 11.89 -0.57
N SER A 194 -13.57 12.97 -0.53
CA SER A 194 -14.11 14.34 -0.55
C SER A 194 -14.91 14.62 -1.82
N ARG A 195 -14.65 13.92 -2.94
CA ARG A 195 -15.43 14.03 -4.18
C ARG A 195 -16.77 13.32 -4.11
N ILE A 196 -16.91 12.34 -3.21
CA ILE A 196 -18.14 11.58 -2.99
C ILE A 196 -19.03 12.27 -1.93
N GLY A 197 -18.45 13.15 -1.09
CA GLY A 197 -19.12 13.78 0.04
C GLY A 197 -19.63 15.20 -0.16
N VAL A 198 -19.97 15.64 -1.38
CA VAL A 198 -20.52 16.98 -1.63
C VAL A 198 -21.92 16.91 -2.25
N ASP A 199 -22.86 16.35 -1.51
CA ASP A 199 -24.30 16.53 -1.78
C ASP A 199 -24.77 17.89 -1.21
N LEU A 200 -24.21 18.99 -1.71
CA LEU A 200 -24.65 20.34 -1.36
C LEU A 200 -25.49 20.90 -2.51
N VAL A 201 -26.77 21.19 -2.22
CA VAL A 201 -27.67 21.85 -3.16
C VAL A 201 -27.44 23.36 -3.06
N SER A 202 -27.23 24.01 -4.21
CA SER A 202 -27.10 25.47 -4.28
C SER A 202 -28.48 26.11 -4.12
N ALA A 203 -28.63 27.04 -3.16
CA ALA A 203 -29.80 27.88 -3.06
C ALA A 203 -29.63 29.12 -3.93
N HIS A 204 -30.51 29.29 -4.92
CA HIS A 204 -30.66 30.56 -5.62
C HIS A 204 -31.68 31.41 -4.87
N PHE A 205 -31.19 32.44 -4.18
CA PHE A 205 -32.05 33.48 -3.62
C PHE A 205 -32.23 34.55 -4.69
N GLN A 206 -33.48 34.71 -5.16
CA GLN A 206 -33.91 35.87 -5.95
C GLN A 206 -34.21 37.05 -5.03
#